data_AF-A0A151I0K3-F1
#
_entry.id   AF-A0A151I0K3-F1
#
_cell.length_a   1.000
_cell.length_b   1.000
_cell.length_c   1.000
_cell.angle_alpha   90.00
_cell.angle_beta   90.00
_cell.angle_gamma   90.00
#
_symmetry.space_group_name_H-M   'P 1'
#
loop_
_entity.id
_entity.type
_entity.pdbx_description
1 polymer ?
#
loop_
_entity_poly.entity_id
_entity_poly.type
_entity_poly.pdbx_seq_one_letter_code
_entity_poly.pdbx_strand_id
1 'polypeptide(L)'
;MKTVSFMRILFLLETRSLINAINKRNLGTLNNNYPVIVITWDYKDAMKKAWDVIHNQKRSALDAIEEGCSLCEEQQCRKTVGFGGSPDESGETTLDAMIMDGTKMDVGGVGGLRNVKNAISVARKVLEHTKHSLLVGSLATDFAVNMGFKQESLQTNESKEMWTQWKTNKCQPNFWKNVIPNPTSSCGPYCPSNIEDDKNVLIGNEKNHDTIGILAIDSQRRVAAGTSTNGAKYKIPGRVGDSPIAGAGAYADQDVGAAASTGDGDIMMRFLPSFLAVEEMRNGAAPNIAAKKAISRIAQHYPNFFGGVIALNNKGEYGAACNGMLAFPYYVANPILGPKLHFVQCSNYSQYDGFDETC
;
A
#
# COMPACT_ATOMS: atom_id res chain seq x y z
N MET A 1 5.89 -75.52 4.33
CA MET A 1 6.52 -74.19 4.50
C MET A 1 6.06 -73.24 3.39
N LYS A 2 4.93 -72.54 3.52
CA LYS A 2 4.56 -71.45 2.56
C LYS A 2 3.44 -70.50 3.03
N THR A 3 3.05 -70.50 4.31
CA THR A 3 1.92 -69.70 4.82
C THR A 3 2.30 -68.53 5.72
N VAL A 4 3.56 -68.42 6.16
CA VAL A 4 4.00 -67.39 7.12
C VAL A 4 4.39 -66.06 6.43
N SER A 5 4.58 -66.04 5.11
CA SER A 5 5.05 -64.85 4.38
C SER A 5 3.95 -63.86 3.98
N PHE A 6 2.70 -64.31 3.84
CA PHE A 6 1.61 -63.45 3.37
C PHE A 6 1.03 -62.56 4.47
N MET A 7 1.00 -63.05 5.72
CA MET A 7 0.39 -62.33 6.84
C MET A 7 1.23 -61.11 7.29
N ARG A 8 2.57 -61.14 7.09
CA ARG A 8 3.45 -59.99 7.37
C ARG A 8 3.33 -58.86 6.34
N ILE A 9 3.01 -59.18 5.09
CA ILE A 9 2.84 -58.17 4.02
C ILE A 9 1.50 -57.45 4.16
N LEU A 10 0.44 -58.15 4.56
CA LEU A 10 -0.87 -57.54 4.82
C LEU A 10 -0.82 -56.55 6.01
N PHE A 11 -0.10 -56.90 7.08
CA PHE A 11 0.08 -56.03 8.26
C PHE A 11 0.88 -54.75 7.94
N LEU A 12 1.84 -54.81 7.01
CA LEU A 12 2.63 -53.64 6.56
C LEU A 12 1.82 -52.68 5.66
N LEU A 13 0.85 -53.20 4.91
CA LEU A 13 -0.05 -52.38 4.08
C LEU A 13 -1.11 -51.67 4.93
N GLU A 14 -1.68 -52.34 5.93
CA GLU A 14 -2.65 -51.70 6.85
C GLU A 14 -2.00 -50.66 7.76
N THR A 15 -0.76 -50.89 8.21
CA THR A 15 -0.02 -49.89 9.00
C THR A 15 0.36 -48.66 8.17
N ARG A 16 0.72 -48.80 6.89
CA ARG A 16 0.89 -47.64 5.98
C ARG A 16 -0.42 -46.90 5.73
N SER A 17 -1.53 -47.61 5.60
CA SER A 17 -2.86 -46.99 5.44
C SER A 17 -3.29 -46.24 6.70
N LEU A 18 -3.04 -46.80 7.90
CA LEU A 18 -3.28 -46.12 9.17
C LEU A 18 -2.34 -44.93 9.37
N ILE A 19 -1.05 -45.03 9.04
CA ILE A 19 -0.10 -43.91 9.15
C ILE A 19 -0.48 -42.78 8.17
N ASN A 20 -0.93 -43.10 6.96
CA ASN A 20 -1.46 -42.11 6.02
C ASN A 20 -2.80 -41.51 6.48
N ALA A 21 -3.66 -42.29 7.14
CA ALA A 21 -4.91 -41.81 7.72
C ALA A 21 -4.68 -40.96 8.99
N ILE A 22 -3.66 -41.28 9.79
CA ILE A 22 -3.23 -40.51 10.97
C ILE A 22 -2.51 -39.23 10.52
N ASN A 23 -1.68 -39.27 9.47
CA ASN A 23 -1.12 -38.07 8.85
C ASN A 23 -2.20 -37.21 8.19
N LYS A 24 -3.22 -37.79 7.56
CA LYS A 24 -4.41 -37.04 7.08
C LYS A 24 -5.26 -36.48 8.23
N ARG A 25 -5.37 -37.17 9.35
CA ARG A 25 -6.08 -36.66 10.56
C ARG A 25 -5.27 -35.59 11.30
N ASN A 26 -3.94 -35.64 11.28
CA ASN A 26 -3.06 -34.60 11.84
C ASN A 26 -2.84 -33.40 10.90
N LEU A 27 -3.14 -33.52 9.60
CA LEU A 27 -3.38 -32.34 8.73
C LEU A 27 -4.73 -31.65 9.02
N GLY A 28 -5.56 -32.25 9.88
CA GLY A 28 -6.90 -31.78 10.26
C GLY A 28 -6.97 -30.83 11.45
N THR A 29 -5.88 -30.14 11.79
CA THR A 29 -5.88 -28.92 12.62
C THR A 29 -5.02 -27.85 11.95
N LEU A 30 -5.29 -27.58 10.67
CA LEU A 30 -4.87 -26.32 10.06
C LEU A 30 -5.42 -25.18 10.94
N ASN A 31 -4.52 -24.42 11.59
CA ASN A 31 -4.87 -23.26 12.41
C ASN A 31 -5.98 -22.45 11.75
N ASN A 32 -7.11 -22.33 12.44
CA ASN A 32 -8.36 -21.65 12.01
C ASN A 32 -8.21 -20.12 11.88
N ASN A 33 -7.00 -19.62 11.59
CA ASN A 33 -6.64 -18.21 11.65
C ASN A 33 -6.67 -17.50 10.29
N TYR A 34 -7.05 -18.19 9.20
CA TYR A 34 -7.16 -17.60 7.87
C TYR A 34 -8.63 -17.46 7.44
N PRO A 35 -8.98 -16.46 6.63
CA PRO A 35 -8.10 -15.45 6.00
C PRO A 35 -7.56 -14.39 6.97
N VAL A 36 -6.49 -13.68 6.58
CA VAL A 36 -5.94 -12.53 7.32
C VAL A 36 -5.86 -11.32 6.40
N ILE A 37 -6.27 -10.16 6.89
CA ILE A 37 -6.11 -8.87 6.20
C ILE A 37 -5.46 -7.86 7.15
N VAL A 38 -4.55 -7.03 6.61
CA VAL A 38 -3.95 -5.88 7.31
C VAL A 38 -4.08 -4.64 6.42
N ILE A 39 -4.57 -3.52 6.97
CA ILE A 39 -4.78 -2.27 6.22
C ILE A 39 -4.14 -1.09 6.95
N THR A 40 -3.44 -0.22 6.23
CA THR A 40 -2.89 1.03 6.77
C THR A 40 -4.00 1.99 7.21
N TRP A 41 -3.77 2.80 8.25
CA TRP A 41 -4.68 3.86 8.70
C TRP A 41 -6.05 3.38 9.21
N ASP A 42 -6.85 4.32 9.70
CA ASP A 42 -8.24 4.09 10.12
C ASP A 42 -9.19 4.10 8.90
N TYR A 43 -9.05 3.12 8.00
CA TYR A 43 -9.95 2.90 6.88
C TYR A 43 -11.01 1.83 7.20
N LYS A 44 -11.86 2.12 8.19
CA LYS A 44 -12.87 1.20 8.73
C LYS A 44 -13.76 0.54 7.67
N ASP A 45 -14.27 1.32 6.73
CA ASP A 45 -15.21 0.79 5.72
C ASP A 45 -14.50 -0.04 4.65
N ALA A 46 -13.30 0.38 4.23
CA ALA A 46 -12.44 -0.44 3.37
C ALA A 46 -12.09 -1.79 4.03
N MET A 47 -11.77 -1.78 5.33
CA MET A 47 -11.54 -3.01 6.11
C MET A 47 -12.77 -3.91 6.15
N LYS A 48 -13.95 -3.37 6.44
CA LYS A 48 -15.18 -4.17 6.44
C LYS A 48 -15.46 -4.79 5.07
N LYS A 49 -15.30 -4.02 4.00
CA LYS A 49 -15.51 -4.49 2.62
C LYS A 49 -14.52 -5.59 2.24
N ALA A 50 -13.23 -5.37 2.47
CA ALA A 50 -12.20 -6.35 2.19
C ALA A 50 -12.40 -7.63 3.02
N TRP A 51 -12.80 -7.50 4.30
CA TRP A 51 -13.12 -8.63 5.17
C TRP A 51 -14.31 -9.43 4.66
N ASP A 52 -15.40 -8.76 4.28
CA ASP A 52 -16.58 -9.43 3.73
C ASP A 52 -16.22 -10.27 2.48
N VAL A 53 -15.44 -9.68 1.57
CA VAL A 53 -14.98 -10.33 0.33
C VAL A 53 -14.14 -11.57 0.62
N ILE A 54 -13.14 -11.47 1.50
CA ILE A 54 -12.22 -12.59 1.76
C ILE A 54 -12.82 -13.64 2.70
N HIS A 55 -13.62 -13.23 3.68
CA HIS A 55 -14.09 -14.08 4.75
C HIS A 55 -15.49 -14.63 4.52
N ASN A 56 -16.47 -13.81 4.12
CA ASN A 56 -17.84 -14.27 3.94
C ASN A 56 -18.02 -14.84 2.53
N GLN A 57 -17.56 -14.10 1.51
CA GLN A 57 -17.68 -14.51 0.11
C GLN A 57 -16.61 -15.52 -0.32
N LYS A 58 -15.57 -15.72 0.50
CA LYS A 58 -14.45 -16.65 0.25
C LYS A 58 -13.74 -16.40 -1.09
N ARG A 59 -13.70 -15.13 -1.53
CA ARG A 59 -12.98 -14.69 -2.73
C ARG A 59 -11.47 -14.59 -2.46
N SER A 60 -10.69 -14.37 -3.52
CA SER A 60 -9.22 -14.38 -3.44
C SER A 60 -8.65 -13.20 -2.66
N ALA A 61 -7.37 -13.30 -2.30
CA ALA A 61 -6.63 -12.18 -1.70
C ALA A 61 -6.62 -10.94 -2.63
N LEU A 62 -6.46 -11.15 -3.95
CA LEU A 62 -6.53 -10.10 -4.96
C LEU A 62 -7.91 -9.42 -5.02
N ASP A 63 -8.98 -10.20 -4.90
CA ASP A 63 -10.35 -9.66 -4.87
C ASP A 63 -10.57 -8.77 -3.65
N ALA A 64 -10.10 -9.21 -2.48
CA ALA A 64 -10.26 -8.45 -1.24
C ALA A 64 -9.52 -7.11 -1.29
N ILE A 65 -8.32 -7.09 -1.87
CA ILE A 65 -7.52 -5.88 -2.08
C ILE A 65 -8.22 -4.95 -3.07
N GLU A 66 -8.62 -5.44 -4.23
CA GLU A 66 -9.31 -4.63 -5.26
C GLU A 66 -10.56 -3.97 -4.68
N GLU A 67 -11.42 -4.75 -4.02
CA GLU A 67 -12.70 -4.26 -3.51
C GLU A 67 -12.54 -3.31 -2.31
N GLY A 68 -11.55 -3.56 -1.44
CA GLY A 68 -11.23 -2.69 -0.31
C GLY A 68 -10.68 -1.35 -0.76
N CYS A 69 -9.70 -1.36 -1.67
CA CYS A 69 -9.13 -0.14 -2.26
C CYS A 69 -10.18 0.61 -3.10
N SER A 70 -10.97 -0.08 -3.91
CA SER A 70 -11.99 0.55 -4.77
C SER A 70 -13.05 1.29 -3.95
N LEU A 71 -13.52 0.70 -2.84
CA LEU A 71 -14.44 1.40 -1.95
C LEU A 71 -13.82 2.67 -1.39
N CYS A 72 -12.53 2.64 -1.08
CA CYS A 72 -11.82 3.77 -0.53
C CYS A 72 -11.56 4.88 -1.57
N GLU A 73 -11.30 4.48 -2.82
CA GLU A 73 -11.23 5.39 -3.98
C GLU A 73 -12.58 6.06 -4.25
N GLU A 74 -13.69 5.33 -4.13
CA GLU A 74 -15.05 5.85 -4.28
C GLU A 74 -15.42 6.83 -3.15
N GLN A 75 -15.11 6.48 -1.91
CA GLN A 75 -15.42 7.29 -0.72
C GLN A 75 -14.44 8.43 -0.48
N GLN A 76 -13.39 8.55 -1.31
CA GLN A 76 -12.35 9.56 -1.18
C GLN A 76 -11.70 9.56 0.22
N CYS A 77 -11.36 8.37 0.73
CA CYS A 77 -10.95 8.19 2.12
C CYS A 77 -9.87 9.20 2.54
N ARG A 78 -10.15 9.94 3.62
CA ARG A 78 -9.25 10.96 4.20
C ARG A 78 -8.75 12.00 3.18
N LYS A 79 -9.40 12.10 2.01
CA LYS A 79 -9.03 12.93 0.86
C LYS A 79 -7.68 12.60 0.21
N THR A 80 -7.06 11.46 0.55
CA THR A 80 -5.75 11.04 0.02
C THR A 80 -5.82 9.81 -0.89
N VAL A 81 -7.01 9.23 -1.06
CA VAL A 81 -7.25 8.07 -1.94
C VAL A 81 -8.39 8.42 -2.89
N GLY A 82 -8.26 8.05 -4.16
CA GLY A 82 -9.27 8.30 -5.17
C GLY A 82 -9.38 9.75 -5.63
N PHE A 83 -10.46 10.05 -6.34
CA PHE A 83 -10.69 11.33 -6.99
C PHE A 83 -11.00 12.47 -6.00
N GLY A 84 -10.89 13.72 -6.44
CA GLY A 84 -11.31 14.89 -5.69
C GLY A 84 -10.39 15.34 -4.55
N GLY A 85 -9.28 14.64 -4.33
CA GLY A 85 -8.23 15.03 -3.41
C GLY A 85 -6.91 15.36 -4.11
N SER A 86 -5.99 15.99 -3.38
CA SER A 86 -4.60 16.25 -3.78
C SER A 86 -4.38 16.66 -5.25
N PRO A 87 -4.99 17.77 -5.72
CA PRO A 87 -4.69 18.27 -7.06
C PRO A 87 -3.21 18.63 -7.18
N ASP A 88 -2.63 18.44 -8.36
CA ASP A 88 -1.30 18.90 -8.72
C ASP A 88 -1.26 20.42 -8.94
N GLU A 89 -0.09 20.97 -9.28
CA GLU A 89 0.09 22.41 -9.47
C GLU A 89 -0.72 22.99 -10.66
N SER A 90 -1.18 22.12 -11.57
CA SER A 90 -2.06 22.44 -12.69
C SER A 90 -3.56 22.30 -12.35
N GLY A 91 -3.88 21.86 -11.13
CA GLY A 91 -5.23 21.71 -10.60
C GLY A 91 -5.84 20.33 -10.87
N GLU A 92 -5.06 19.35 -11.32
CA GLU A 92 -5.56 18.04 -11.67
C GLU A 92 -5.23 16.99 -10.61
N THR A 93 -6.23 16.18 -10.26
CA THR A 93 -6.01 14.96 -9.47
C THR A 93 -5.58 13.83 -10.41
N THR A 94 -4.47 13.18 -10.09
CA THR A 94 -3.99 11.96 -10.76
C THR A 94 -3.79 10.84 -9.74
N LEU A 95 -4.08 9.60 -10.12
CA LEU A 95 -4.09 8.45 -9.22
C LEU A 95 -2.93 7.50 -9.46
N ASP A 96 -2.42 6.94 -8.37
CA ASP A 96 -1.34 5.94 -8.37
C ASP A 96 -1.86 4.69 -7.66
N ALA A 97 -1.71 3.50 -8.26
CA ALA A 97 -2.09 2.24 -7.64
C ALA A 97 -1.25 1.07 -8.14
N MET A 98 -1.07 0.04 -7.30
CA MET A 98 -0.56 -1.26 -7.74
C MET A 98 -1.20 -2.42 -6.99
N ILE A 99 -1.18 -3.59 -7.61
CA ILE A 99 -1.58 -4.87 -7.02
C ILE A 99 -0.58 -5.96 -7.44
N MET A 100 -0.21 -6.82 -6.50
CA MET A 100 0.78 -7.88 -6.68
C MET A 100 0.24 -9.22 -6.21
N ASP A 101 0.35 -10.23 -7.08
CA ASP A 101 0.09 -11.63 -6.78
C ASP A 101 1.38 -12.30 -6.31
N GLY A 102 1.51 -12.52 -5.00
CA GLY A 102 2.69 -13.13 -4.41
C GLY A 102 2.91 -14.60 -4.83
N THR A 103 1.89 -15.27 -5.39
CA THR A 103 2.01 -16.66 -5.87
C THR A 103 2.77 -16.78 -7.19
N LYS A 104 2.70 -15.72 -8.02
CA LYS A 104 3.31 -15.68 -9.35
C LYS A 104 4.43 -14.66 -9.46
N MET A 105 4.54 -13.77 -8.47
CA MET A 105 5.35 -12.56 -8.52
C MET A 105 4.90 -11.58 -9.62
N ASP A 106 3.66 -11.73 -10.11
CA ASP A 106 3.05 -10.83 -11.09
C ASP A 106 2.65 -9.52 -10.41
N VAL A 107 2.92 -8.41 -11.09
CA VAL A 107 2.58 -7.05 -10.63
C VAL A 107 1.81 -6.36 -11.74
N GLY A 108 0.76 -5.63 -11.36
CA GLY A 108 0.14 -4.62 -12.22
C GLY A 108 0.05 -3.30 -11.47
N GLY A 109 0.39 -2.22 -12.17
CA GLY A 109 0.43 -0.89 -11.60
C GLY A 109 0.05 0.18 -12.61
N VAL A 110 -0.46 1.29 -12.08
CA VAL A 110 -0.71 2.52 -12.82
C VAL A 110 -0.16 3.71 -12.05
N GLY A 111 0.54 4.61 -12.73
CA GLY A 111 1.08 5.84 -12.14
C GLY A 111 0.63 7.07 -12.91
N GLY A 112 0.24 8.12 -12.20
CA GLY A 112 -0.30 9.33 -12.80
C GLY A 112 -1.52 9.05 -13.68
N LEU A 113 -2.37 8.09 -13.30
CA LEU A 113 -3.58 7.74 -14.04
C LEU A 113 -4.52 8.93 -14.05
N ARG A 114 -4.95 9.31 -15.26
CA ARG A 114 -5.80 10.47 -15.50
C ARG A 114 -7.22 10.00 -15.80
N ASN A 115 -8.20 10.78 -15.39
CA ASN A 115 -9.59 10.64 -15.79
C ASN A 115 -10.25 9.26 -15.61
N VAL A 116 -9.80 8.42 -14.67
CA VAL A 116 -10.43 7.13 -14.36
C VAL A 116 -10.40 6.94 -12.85
N LYS A 117 -11.57 6.75 -12.23
CA LYS A 117 -11.71 6.75 -10.77
C LYS A 117 -11.18 5.49 -10.08
N ASN A 118 -11.26 4.34 -10.75
CA ASN A 118 -10.97 3.02 -10.17
C ASN A 118 -9.52 2.58 -10.43
N ALA A 119 -8.54 3.27 -9.83
CA ALA A 119 -7.13 3.06 -10.15
C ALA A 119 -6.65 1.64 -9.83
N ILE A 120 -7.01 1.08 -8.67
CA ILE A 120 -6.62 -0.30 -8.30
C ILE A 120 -7.18 -1.35 -9.26
N SER A 121 -8.40 -1.16 -9.77
CA SER A 121 -9.00 -2.07 -10.75
C SER A 121 -8.31 -1.95 -12.11
N VAL A 122 -7.86 -0.76 -12.52
CA VAL A 122 -7.02 -0.61 -13.71
C VAL A 122 -5.68 -1.31 -13.52
N ALA A 123 -5.04 -1.15 -12.35
CA ALA A 123 -3.82 -1.87 -12.00
C ALA A 123 -4.01 -3.40 -12.07
N ARG A 124 -5.15 -3.91 -11.61
CA ARG A 124 -5.51 -5.33 -11.77
C ARG A 124 -5.64 -5.73 -13.25
N LYS A 125 -6.18 -4.88 -14.12
CA LYS A 125 -6.19 -5.16 -15.56
C LYS A 125 -4.81 -5.15 -16.20
N VAL A 126 -3.87 -4.33 -15.72
CA VAL A 126 -2.47 -4.41 -16.13
C VAL A 126 -1.89 -5.80 -15.78
N LEU A 127 -2.13 -6.27 -14.55
CA LEU A 127 -1.69 -7.59 -14.08
C LEU A 127 -2.30 -8.75 -14.90
N GLU A 128 -3.60 -8.69 -15.20
CA GLU A 128 -4.33 -9.80 -15.83
C GLU A 128 -4.21 -9.86 -17.36
N HIS A 129 -4.01 -8.71 -18.03
CA HIS A 129 -4.18 -8.60 -19.48
C HIS A 129 -2.97 -8.02 -20.22
N THR A 130 -1.83 -7.87 -19.56
CA THR A 130 -0.61 -7.41 -20.22
C THR A 130 0.59 -8.24 -19.77
N LYS A 131 1.69 -8.14 -20.52
CA LYS A 131 3.01 -8.63 -20.08
C LYS A 131 3.84 -7.53 -19.40
N HIS A 132 3.23 -6.37 -19.16
CA HIS A 132 3.87 -5.22 -18.54
C HIS A 132 3.45 -5.14 -17.07
N SER A 133 4.28 -4.48 -16.24
CA SER A 133 3.99 -4.33 -14.82
C SER A 133 3.46 -2.95 -14.44
N LEU A 134 3.73 -1.92 -15.25
CA LEU A 134 3.38 -0.53 -14.94
C LEU A 134 3.05 0.23 -16.21
N LEU A 135 1.89 0.89 -16.24
CA LEU A 135 1.49 1.86 -17.28
C LEU A 135 1.31 3.24 -16.64
N VAL A 136 1.58 4.32 -17.37
CA VAL A 136 1.56 5.67 -16.77
C VAL A 136 0.82 6.71 -17.62
N GLY A 137 0.35 7.76 -16.95
CA GLY A 137 -0.20 8.96 -17.57
C GLY A 137 -1.50 8.73 -18.34
N SER A 138 -1.72 9.53 -19.38
CA SER A 138 -2.90 9.39 -20.26
C SER A 138 -2.90 8.10 -21.08
N LEU A 139 -1.73 7.50 -21.36
CA LEU A 139 -1.69 6.22 -22.07
C LEU A 139 -2.18 5.05 -21.19
N ALA A 140 -2.05 5.16 -19.86
CA ALA A 140 -2.73 4.25 -18.95
C ALA A 140 -4.26 4.45 -18.97
N THR A 141 -4.74 5.68 -19.19
CA THR A 141 -6.16 5.98 -19.40
C THR A 141 -6.69 5.32 -20.67
N ASP A 142 -5.96 5.41 -21.78
CA ASP A 142 -6.35 4.77 -23.05
C ASP A 142 -6.46 3.24 -22.88
N PHE A 143 -5.50 2.64 -22.18
CA PHE A 143 -5.56 1.24 -21.78
C PHE A 143 -6.81 0.95 -20.94
N ALA A 144 -7.08 1.75 -19.90
CA ALA A 144 -8.25 1.57 -19.05
C ALA A 144 -9.56 1.63 -19.86
N VAL A 145 -9.69 2.59 -20.78
CA VAL A 145 -10.87 2.69 -21.65
C VAL A 145 -11.03 1.43 -22.51
N ASN A 146 -9.94 0.90 -23.06
CA ASN A 146 -9.96 -0.36 -23.81
C ASN A 146 -10.37 -1.57 -22.95
N MET A 147 -10.13 -1.51 -21.64
CA MET A 147 -10.57 -2.51 -20.66
C MET A 147 -12.00 -2.27 -20.14
N GLY A 148 -12.71 -1.26 -20.65
CA GLY A 148 -14.11 -0.98 -20.32
C GLY A 148 -14.33 0.03 -19.20
N PHE A 149 -13.29 0.70 -18.70
CA PHE A 149 -13.43 1.78 -17.74
C PHE A 149 -13.96 3.05 -18.41
N LYS A 150 -14.69 3.86 -17.64
CA LYS A 150 -15.20 5.15 -18.11
C LYS A 150 -14.17 6.23 -17.89
N GLN A 151 -13.99 7.07 -18.92
CA GLN A 151 -13.22 8.29 -18.80
C GLN A 151 -14.10 9.40 -18.20
N GLU A 152 -13.74 9.88 -17.02
CA GLU A 152 -14.48 10.91 -16.29
C GLU A 152 -13.54 11.83 -15.51
N SER A 153 -13.97 13.04 -15.16
CA SER A 153 -13.12 13.96 -14.41
C SER A 153 -12.81 13.43 -13.02
N LEU A 154 -11.53 13.53 -12.62
CA LEU A 154 -11.09 13.28 -11.25
C LEU A 154 -11.21 14.51 -10.35
N GLN A 155 -11.53 15.67 -10.92
CA GLN A 155 -11.72 16.91 -10.15
C GLN A 155 -13.12 16.97 -9.54
N THR A 156 -13.19 17.45 -8.30
CA THR A 156 -14.39 17.89 -7.60
C THR A 156 -14.36 19.41 -7.41
N ASN A 157 -15.49 20.01 -7.01
CA ASN A 157 -15.51 21.42 -6.62
C ASN A 157 -14.53 21.70 -5.46
N GLU A 158 -14.42 20.77 -4.51
CA GLU A 158 -13.46 20.83 -3.41
C GLU A 158 -12.01 20.89 -3.91
N SER A 159 -11.59 19.97 -4.81
CA SER A 159 -10.22 20.00 -5.36
C SER A 159 -9.92 21.29 -6.14
N LYS A 160 -10.92 21.86 -6.84
CA LYS A 160 -10.76 23.13 -7.56
C LYS A 160 -10.60 24.30 -6.59
N GLU A 161 -11.35 24.29 -5.50
CA GLU A 161 -11.22 25.29 -4.44
C GLU A 161 -9.86 25.19 -3.74
N MET A 162 -9.42 23.98 -3.38
CA MET A 162 -8.09 23.73 -2.83
C MET A 162 -6.97 24.28 -3.72
N TRP A 163 -7.08 24.08 -5.03
CA TRP A 163 -6.10 24.61 -5.99
C TRP A 163 -6.18 26.13 -6.11
N THR A 164 -7.38 26.70 -6.15
CA THR A 164 -7.59 28.16 -6.24
C THR A 164 -7.04 28.89 -5.00
N GLN A 165 -7.28 28.34 -3.81
CA GLN A 165 -6.72 28.86 -2.57
C GLN A 165 -5.19 28.78 -2.58
N TRP A 166 -4.62 27.65 -3.01
CA TRP A 166 -3.17 27.48 -3.14
C TRP A 166 -2.53 28.47 -4.12
N LYS A 167 -3.14 28.69 -5.29
CA LYS A 167 -2.72 29.70 -6.26
C LYS A 167 -2.75 31.11 -5.66
N THR A 168 -3.81 31.43 -4.93
CA THR A 168 -3.95 32.73 -4.23
C THR A 168 -2.89 32.90 -3.15
N ASN A 169 -2.51 31.80 -2.48
CA ASN A 169 -1.42 31.75 -1.51
C ASN A 169 -0.03 31.57 -2.15
N LYS A 170 0.21 32.21 -3.32
CA LYS A 170 1.50 32.21 -4.02
C LYS A 170 2.10 30.81 -4.23
N CYS A 171 1.24 29.82 -4.48
CA CYS A 171 1.66 28.45 -4.73
C CYS A 171 2.42 27.80 -3.55
N GLN A 172 2.04 28.09 -2.30
CA GLN A 172 2.66 27.49 -1.11
C GLN A 172 1.74 26.50 -0.37
N PRO A 173 2.30 25.37 0.13
CA PRO A 173 3.66 24.89 -0.11
C PRO A 173 3.83 24.32 -1.53
N ASN A 174 5.06 24.26 -2.06
CA ASN A 174 5.38 23.56 -3.32
C ASN A 174 6.69 22.79 -3.24
N PHE A 175 6.94 21.94 -4.24
CA PHE A 175 8.07 21.01 -4.29
C PHE A 175 9.26 21.50 -5.13
N TRP A 176 9.24 22.74 -5.61
CA TRP A 176 10.34 23.29 -6.40
C TRP A 176 11.47 23.74 -5.48
N LYS A 177 12.71 23.46 -5.89
CA LYS A 177 13.93 23.87 -5.19
C LYS A 177 15.00 24.22 -6.20
N ASN A 178 15.90 25.13 -5.84
CA ASN A 178 17.03 25.54 -6.69
C ASN A 178 16.57 26.05 -8.06
N VAL A 179 15.54 26.91 -8.07
CA VAL A 179 14.97 27.51 -9.28
C VAL A 179 14.76 29.02 -9.15
N ILE A 180 14.67 29.68 -10.31
CA ILE A 180 14.25 31.09 -10.43
C ILE A 180 12.98 31.20 -11.29
N PRO A 181 12.07 32.14 -11.00
CA PRO A 181 12.04 33.02 -9.82
C PRO A 181 11.89 32.20 -8.51
N ASN A 182 12.21 32.80 -7.35
CA ASN A 182 12.21 32.11 -6.06
C ASN A 182 10.86 31.39 -5.83
N PRO A 183 10.88 30.05 -5.60
CA PRO A 183 9.68 29.24 -5.51
C PRO A 183 8.82 29.54 -4.28
N THR A 184 9.36 30.18 -3.24
CA THR A 184 8.60 30.60 -2.05
C THR A 184 7.72 31.83 -2.29
N SER A 185 8.00 32.59 -3.36
CA SER A 185 7.34 33.88 -3.64
C SER A 185 6.67 33.97 -5.01
N SER A 186 6.86 32.98 -5.88
CA SER A 186 6.34 32.95 -7.25
C SER A 186 5.79 31.57 -7.58
N CYS A 187 4.84 31.51 -8.50
CA CYS A 187 4.25 30.29 -9.07
C CYS A 187 4.96 29.82 -10.36
N GLY A 188 6.15 30.35 -10.64
CA GLY A 188 6.88 30.09 -11.89
C GLY A 188 6.37 30.93 -13.07
N PRO A 189 6.66 30.52 -14.32
CA PRO A 189 7.40 29.31 -14.69
C PRO A 189 8.82 29.34 -14.13
N TYR A 190 9.33 28.17 -13.73
CA TYR A 190 10.62 28.04 -13.10
C TYR A 190 11.71 27.65 -14.09
N CYS A 191 12.92 28.18 -13.90
CA CYS A 191 14.14 27.79 -14.59
C CYS A 191 15.18 27.34 -13.55
N PRO A 192 16.03 26.36 -13.88
CA PRO A 192 17.10 25.92 -12.98
C PRO A 192 18.00 27.07 -12.51
N SER A 193 18.40 27.03 -11.25
CA SER A 193 19.32 27.98 -10.63
C SER A 193 20.45 27.24 -9.92
N ASN A 194 21.65 27.83 -9.92
CA ASN A 194 22.78 27.34 -9.16
C ASN A 194 22.78 27.82 -7.69
N ILE A 195 21.78 28.62 -7.31
CA ILE A 195 21.59 29.07 -5.93
C ILE A 195 20.90 27.93 -5.17
N GLU A 196 21.58 27.36 -4.18
CA GLU A 196 20.97 26.37 -3.28
C GLU A 196 19.91 27.07 -2.40
N ASP A 197 18.69 26.54 -2.39
CA ASP A 197 17.65 26.95 -1.44
C ASP A 197 18.05 26.56 -0.01
N ASP A 198 17.60 27.35 0.96
CA ASP A 198 17.84 27.07 2.37
C ASP A 198 17.13 25.76 2.77
N LYS A 199 17.87 24.82 3.38
CA LYS A 199 17.58 23.37 3.42
C LYS A 199 16.43 22.94 4.34
N ASN A 200 15.55 23.87 4.77
CA ASN A 200 14.74 23.67 5.98
C ASN A 200 13.21 23.71 5.81
N VAL A 201 12.65 23.50 4.61
CA VAL A 201 11.20 23.35 4.48
C VAL A 201 10.83 21.87 4.39
N LEU A 202 10.30 21.31 5.49
CA LEU A 202 9.68 19.98 5.50
C LEU A 202 8.37 20.04 4.72
N ILE A 203 8.29 19.34 3.59
CA ILE A 203 7.08 19.26 2.77
C ILE A 203 6.50 17.85 2.95
N GLY A 204 5.79 17.63 4.06
CA GLY A 204 5.13 16.36 4.33
C GLY A 204 4.52 16.32 5.73
N ASN A 205 3.22 16.11 5.82
CA ASN A 205 2.50 15.82 7.06
C ASN A 205 1.37 14.81 6.78
N GLU A 206 0.74 14.29 7.84
CA GLU A 206 -0.40 13.35 7.76
C GLU A 206 -1.54 13.81 6.84
N LYS A 207 -1.65 15.12 6.56
CA LYS A 207 -2.72 15.67 5.71
C LYS A 207 -2.34 15.74 4.22
N ASN A 208 -1.14 15.31 3.84
CA ASN A 208 -0.59 15.53 2.51
C ASN A 208 -0.13 14.27 1.75
N HIS A 209 -0.03 13.07 2.35
CA HIS A 209 0.57 11.90 1.68
C HIS A 209 0.09 10.50 2.15
N ASP A 210 -1.17 10.33 2.55
CA ASP A 210 -1.64 9.02 3.04
C ASP A 210 -2.05 8.07 1.89
N THR A 211 -1.53 6.85 1.91
CA THR A 211 -1.84 5.78 0.97
C THR A 211 -2.67 4.71 1.68
N ILE A 212 -3.69 4.14 1.02
CA ILE A 212 -4.26 2.88 1.46
C ILE A 212 -3.38 1.74 0.96
N GLY A 213 -2.80 0.97 1.88
CA GLY A 213 -2.14 -0.31 1.61
C GLY A 213 -2.93 -1.45 2.24
N ILE A 214 -3.19 -2.51 1.46
CA ILE A 214 -3.89 -3.72 1.91
C ILE A 214 -2.99 -4.93 1.67
N LEU A 215 -2.76 -5.70 2.74
CA LEU A 215 -2.10 -7.00 2.71
C LEU A 215 -3.15 -8.08 2.96
N ALA A 216 -3.12 -9.16 2.20
CA ALA A 216 -4.12 -10.22 2.33
C ALA A 216 -3.50 -11.61 2.20
N ILE A 217 -3.97 -12.52 3.05
CA ILE A 217 -3.80 -13.97 2.91
C ILE A 217 -5.19 -14.60 2.89
N ASP A 218 -5.56 -15.23 1.78
CA ASP A 218 -6.89 -15.84 1.63
C ASP A 218 -7.02 -17.21 2.31
N SER A 219 -8.21 -17.81 2.20
CA SER A 219 -8.52 -19.14 2.75
C SER A 219 -7.70 -20.28 2.10
N GLN A 220 -7.14 -20.05 0.91
CA GLN A 220 -6.23 -20.96 0.23
C GLN A 220 -4.75 -20.64 0.55
N ARG A 221 -4.52 -19.70 1.47
CA ARG A 221 -3.22 -19.18 1.88
C ARG A 221 -2.44 -18.47 0.79
N ARG A 222 -3.11 -17.95 -0.23
CA ARG A 222 -2.48 -17.13 -1.27
C ARG A 222 -2.20 -15.73 -0.73
N VAL A 223 -0.97 -15.26 -0.91
CA VAL A 223 -0.50 -13.96 -0.41
C VAL A 223 -0.60 -12.90 -1.53
N ALA A 224 -1.15 -11.74 -1.20
CA ALA A 224 -1.17 -10.59 -2.11
C ALA A 224 -0.99 -9.28 -1.35
N ALA A 225 -0.59 -8.24 -2.09
CA ALA A 225 -0.48 -6.87 -1.60
C ALA A 225 -0.97 -5.88 -2.64
N GLY A 226 -1.49 -4.73 -2.20
CA GLY A 226 -1.80 -3.64 -3.11
C GLY A 226 -1.95 -2.31 -2.39
N THR A 227 -1.91 -1.25 -3.17
CA THR A 227 -1.88 0.14 -2.72
C THR A 227 -2.64 1.05 -3.68
N SER A 228 -3.24 2.11 -3.14
CA SER A 228 -3.86 3.18 -3.94
C SER A 228 -3.74 4.54 -3.24
N THR A 229 -3.54 5.60 -4.01
CA THR A 229 -3.46 6.99 -3.54
C THR A 229 -3.77 7.99 -4.65
N ASN A 230 -4.08 9.24 -4.28
CA ASN A 230 -4.01 10.39 -5.19
C ASN A 230 -2.69 11.18 -5.05
N GLY A 231 -1.79 10.72 -4.19
CA GLY A 231 -0.43 11.21 -4.05
C GLY A 231 -0.34 12.55 -3.31
N ALA A 232 0.81 13.19 -3.50
CA ALA A 232 1.17 14.45 -2.88
C ALA A 232 0.28 15.61 -3.36
N LYS A 233 -0.31 16.35 -2.42
CA LYS A 233 -1.07 17.57 -2.72
C LYS A 233 -0.14 18.66 -3.28
N TYR A 234 -0.53 19.28 -4.39
CA TYR A 234 0.24 20.29 -5.14
C TYR A 234 1.56 19.78 -5.71
N LYS A 235 1.63 18.46 -5.98
CA LYS A 235 2.77 17.85 -6.67
C LYS A 235 3.03 18.51 -8.02
N ILE A 236 4.29 18.44 -8.46
CA ILE A 236 4.64 18.79 -9.84
C ILE A 236 3.92 17.79 -10.78
N PRO A 237 3.24 18.25 -11.85
CA PRO A 237 2.54 17.39 -12.77
C PRO A 237 3.46 16.29 -13.32
N GLY A 238 2.96 15.05 -13.30
CA GLY A 238 3.74 13.86 -13.67
C GLY A 238 4.52 13.23 -12.52
N ARG A 239 4.54 13.81 -11.31
CA ARG A 239 5.10 13.16 -10.11
C ARG A 239 4.31 11.90 -9.76
N VAL A 240 5.03 10.80 -9.59
CA VAL A 240 4.54 9.51 -9.12
C VAL A 240 5.21 9.20 -7.78
N GLY A 241 4.45 8.68 -6.80
CA GLY A 241 4.96 8.32 -5.47
C GLY A 241 5.52 6.89 -5.38
N ASP A 242 5.66 6.38 -4.15
CA ASP A 242 6.01 4.98 -3.87
C ASP A 242 4.86 4.02 -4.16
N SER A 243 3.62 4.49 -4.02
CA SER A 243 2.41 3.67 -4.04
C SER A 243 2.23 2.76 -5.27
N PRO A 244 2.61 3.11 -6.51
CA PRO A 244 2.47 2.20 -7.66
C PRO A 244 3.75 1.39 -7.96
N ILE A 245 4.80 1.54 -7.14
CA ILE A 245 6.11 0.94 -7.37
C ILE A 245 6.28 -0.30 -6.48
N ALA A 246 6.36 -1.47 -7.12
CA ALA A 246 6.59 -2.72 -6.41
C ALA A 246 7.89 -2.66 -5.59
N GLY A 247 7.81 -3.09 -4.34
CA GLY A 247 8.91 -3.05 -3.37
C GLY A 247 9.01 -1.73 -2.62
N ALA A 248 8.53 -0.62 -3.20
CA ALA A 248 8.33 0.62 -2.46
C ALA A 248 6.97 0.57 -1.76
N GLY A 249 5.88 0.84 -2.49
CA GLY A 249 4.54 0.96 -1.97
C GLY A 249 3.96 -0.34 -1.40
N ALA A 250 4.16 -1.45 -2.11
CA ALA A 250 3.74 -2.78 -1.65
C ALA A 250 4.62 -3.89 -2.25
N TYR A 251 4.71 -5.01 -1.54
CA TYR A 251 5.40 -6.21 -2.01
C TYR A 251 4.80 -7.47 -1.39
N ALA A 252 4.70 -8.56 -2.16
CA ALA A 252 4.18 -9.84 -1.71
C ALA A 252 5.02 -11.00 -2.26
N ASP A 253 5.26 -11.99 -1.42
CA ASP A 253 5.91 -13.25 -1.75
C ASP A 253 5.20 -14.38 -1.00
N GLN A 254 4.74 -15.39 -1.74
CA GLN A 254 3.96 -16.51 -1.20
C GLN A 254 4.68 -17.29 -0.07
N ASP A 255 6.00 -17.41 -0.16
CA ASP A 255 6.81 -18.20 0.77
C ASP A 255 7.26 -17.41 1.99
N VAL A 256 6.98 -16.09 2.01
CA VAL A 256 7.42 -15.20 3.09
C VAL A 256 6.27 -14.43 3.71
N GLY A 257 5.54 -13.65 2.91
CA GLY A 257 4.60 -12.66 3.40
C GLY A 257 4.47 -11.45 2.49
N ALA A 258 3.91 -10.38 3.03
CA ALA A 258 3.68 -9.14 2.33
C ALA A 258 3.93 -7.93 3.23
N ALA A 259 4.21 -6.78 2.61
CA ALA A 259 4.34 -5.50 3.28
C ALA A 259 3.82 -4.36 2.39
N ALA A 260 3.38 -3.28 3.03
CA ALA A 260 2.94 -2.06 2.34
C ALA A 260 3.38 -0.82 3.13
N SER A 261 3.68 0.26 2.41
CA SER A 261 4.10 1.54 2.96
C SER A 261 3.08 2.66 2.72
N THR A 262 3.23 3.72 3.53
CA THR A 262 2.56 5.00 3.39
C THR A 262 3.52 6.09 3.90
N GLY A 263 3.43 7.31 3.39
CA GLY A 263 4.27 8.42 3.85
C GLY A 263 4.78 9.32 2.74
N ASP A 264 5.92 9.96 2.98
CA ASP A 264 6.63 10.74 1.95
C ASP A 264 7.14 9.80 0.84
N GLY A 265 6.32 9.62 -0.20
CA GLY A 265 6.62 8.69 -1.28
C GLY A 265 7.96 8.92 -1.98
N ASP A 266 8.47 10.16 -2.00
CA ASP A 266 9.76 10.48 -2.63
C ASP A 266 10.94 9.99 -1.77
N ILE A 267 10.80 9.98 -0.44
CA ILE A 267 11.75 9.35 0.47
C ILE A 267 11.56 7.84 0.48
N MET A 268 10.32 7.35 0.64
CA MET A 268 10.00 5.93 0.77
C MET A 268 10.53 5.13 -0.43
N MET A 269 10.32 5.62 -1.67
CA MET A 269 10.77 4.91 -2.87
C MET A 269 12.29 4.70 -2.97
N ARG A 270 13.10 5.57 -2.33
CA ARG A 270 14.57 5.47 -2.37
C ARG A 270 15.10 4.26 -1.59
N PHE A 271 14.29 3.70 -0.69
CA PHE A 271 14.71 2.64 0.24
C PHE A 271 13.96 1.32 0.07
N LEU A 272 12.96 1.26 -0.82
CA LEU A 272 12.13 0.08 -1.07
C LEU A 272 11.66 -0.61 0.24
N PRO A 273 10.95 0.11 1.13
CA PRO A 273 10.69 -0.35 2.50
C PRO A 273 9.83 -1.61 2.56
N SER A 274 8.90 -1.79 1.62
CA SER A 274 8.04 -2.97 1.57
C SER A 274 8.82 -4.21 1.14
N PHE A 275 9.70 -4.09 0.14
CA PHE A 275 10.64 -5.15 -0.24
C PHE A 275 11.57 -5.50 0.92
N LEU A 276 12.18 -4.49 1.55
CA LEU A 276 13.08 -4.72 2.69
C LEU A 276 12.36 -5.41 3.85
N ALA A 277 11.12 -5.02 4.19
CA ALA A 277 10.36 -5.68 5.23
C ALA A 277 10.08 -7.15 4.88
N VAL A 278 9.73 -7.47 3.63
CA VAL A 278 9.58 -8.86 3.19
C VAL A 278 10.90 -9.63 3.28
N GLU A 279 12.02 -9.05 2.84
CA GLU A 279 13.34 -9.72 2.94
C GLU A 279 13.81 -9.91 4.38
N GLU A 280 13.51 -8.98 5.29
CA GLU A 280 13.77 -9.17 6.71
C GLU A 280 12.94 -10.32 7.29
N MET A 281 11.67 -10.46 6.88
CA MET A 281 10.86 -11.63 7.24
C MET A 281 11.41 -12.92 6.62
N ARG A 282 11.93 -12.87 5.38
CA ARG A 282 12.62 -14.01 4.73
C ARG A 282 13.81 -14.48 5.56
N ASN A 283 14.54 -13.53 6.15
CA ASN A 283 15.66 -13.79 7.07
C ASN A 283 15.23 -14.16 8.50
N GLY A 284 13.94 -14.41 8.73
CA GLY A 284 13.40 -14.91 10.00
C GLY A 284 12.97 -13.84 11.00
N ALA A 285 12.94 -12.56 10.62
CA ALA A 285 12.40 -11.52 11.49
C ALA A 285 10.88 -11.64 11.64
N ALA A 286 10.37 -11.36 12.84
CA ALA A 286 8.94 -11.16 13.03
C ALA A 286 8.47 -9.88 12.28
N PRO A 287 7.20 -9.79 11.83
CA PRO A 287 6.71 -8.67 11.01
C PRO A 287 6.91 -7.28 11.63
N ASN A 288 6.71 -7.14 12.94
CA ASN A 288 6.96 -5.88 13.65
C ASN A 288 8.44 -5.48 13.64
N ILE A 289 9.34 -6.46 13.76
CA ILE A 289 10.80 -6.24 13.68
C ILE A 289 11.20 -5.88 12.25
N ALA A 290 10.66 -6.57 11.25
CA ALA A 290 10.89 -6.29 9.85
C ALA A 290 10.45 -4.87 9.45
N ALA A 291 9.23 -4.47 9.81
CA ALA A 291 8.74 -3.11 9.59
C ALA A 291 9.63 -2.07 10.30
N LYS A 292 10.04 -2.34 11.55
CA LYS A 292 10.94 -1.44 12.30
C LYS A 292 12.30 -1.29 11.63
N LYS A 293 12.89 -2.37 11.11
CA LYS A 293 14.16 -2.31 10.38
C LYS A 293 14.04 -1.47 9.10
N ALA A 294 12.94 -1.62 8.35
CA ALA A 294 12.68 -0.82 7.16
C ALA A 294 12.59 0.68 7.50
N ILE A 295 11.78 1.05 8.49
CA ILE A 295 11.66 2.44 8.96
C ILE A 295 12.99 2.99 9.50
N SER A 296 13.71 2.20 10.30
CA SER A 296 14.99 2.62 10.90
C SER A 296 16.05 2.90 9.84
N ARG A 297 16.09 2.12 8.76
CA ARG A 297 17.02 2.35 7.64
C ARG A 297 16.77 3.70 6.96
N ILE A 298 15.52 4.09 6.80
CA ILE A 298 15.17 5.41 6.25
C ILE A 298 15.56 6.50 7.25
N ALA A 299 15.20 6.34 8.54
CA ALA A 299 15.48 7.30 9.60
C ALA A 299 16.99 7.58 9.78
N GLN A 300 17.87 6.62 9.46
CA GLN A 300 19.32 6.83 9.48
C GLN A 300 19.78 7.92 8.49
N HIS A 301 19.06 8.12 7.39
CA HIS A 301 19.36 9.12 6.37
C HIS A 301 18.45 10.35 6.45
N TYR A 302 17.20 10.16 6.87
CA TYR A 302 16.18 11.20 6.96
C TYR A 302 15.48 11.11 8.32
N PRO A 303 16.08 11.57 9.44
CA PRO A 303 15.58 11.29 10.79
C PRO A 303 14.13 11.72 11.07
N ASN A 304 13.68 12.78 10.39
CA ASN A 304 12.37 13.40 10.57
C ASN A 304 11.37 13.03 9.47
N PHE A 305 11.67 12.05 8.61
CA PHE A 305 10.75 11.67 7.53
C PHE A 305 9.41 11.18 8.09
N PHE A 306 8.34 11.50 7.38
CA PHE A 306 7.00 10.98 7.67
C PHE A 306 6.79 9.66 6.92
N GLY A 307 6.50 8.57 7.63
CA GLY A 307 6.12 7.32 6.97
C GLY A 307 5.89 6.13 7.89
N GLY A 308 5.21 5.12 7.36
CA GLY A 308 4.83 3.90 8.05
C GLY A 308 4.92 2.67 7.14
N VAL A 309 5.13 1.51 7.75
CA VAL A 309 5.13 0.20 7.09
C VAL A 309 4.26 -0.74 7.90
N ILE A 310 3.33 -1.43 7.24
CA ILE A 310 2.64 -2.62 7.76
C ILE A 310 3.27 -3.87 7.14
N ALA A 311 3.30 -4.96 7.88
CA ALA A 311 3.83 -6.25 7.44
C ALA A 311 2.95 -7.41 7.92
N LEU A 312 2.86 -8.46 7.11
CA LEU A 312 2.09 -9.69 7.34
C LEU A 312 2.91 -10.88 6.81
N ASN A 313 3.28 -11.85 7.65
CA ASN A 313 3.98 -13.04 7.17
C ASN A 313 3.01 -14.17 6.77
N ASN A 314 3.52 -15.18 6.06
CA ASN A 314 2.76 -16.34 5.60
C ASN A 314 2.29 -17.30 6.72
N LYS A 315 2.58 -16.97 7.99
CA LYS A 315 2.05 -17.62 9.20
C LYS A 315 0.85 -16.87 9.78
N GLY A 316 0.51 -15.70 9.23
CA GLY A 316 -0.59 -14.85 9.70
C GLY A 316 -0.19 -13.93 10.85
N GLU A 317 1.10 -13.85 11.18
CA GLU A 317 1.61 -12.85 12.12
C GLU A 317 1.72 -11.51 11.41
N TYR A 318 1.50 -10.42 12.14
CA TYR A 318 1.46 -9.07 11.58
C TYR A 318 2.17 -8.07 12.49
N GLY A 319 2.50 -6.91 11.93
CA GLY A 319 3.13 -5.84 12.68
C GLY A 319 3.24 -4.56 11.87
N ALA A 320 3.60 -3.47 12.54
CA ALA A 320 3.78 -2.18 11.91
C ALA A 320 4.90 -1.38 12.60
N ALA A 321 5.44 -0.40 11.90
CA ALA A 321 6.34 0.61 12.44
C ALA A 321 6.16 1.93 11.68
N CYS A 322 6.55 3.04 12.28
CA CYS A 322 6.39 4.37 11.71
C CYS A 322 7.41 5.37 12.28
N ASN A 323 7.57 6.50 11.56
CA ASN A 323 8.40 7.64 11.93
C ASN A 323 7.68 8.95 11.58
N GLY A 324 8.00 10.04 12.31
CA GLY A 324 7.54 11.38 11.96
C GLY A 324 6.04 11.65 12.19
N MET A 325 5.37 10.84 13.00
CA MET A 325 3.97 11.01 13.42
C MET A 325 3.79 10.53 14.85
N LEU A 326 2.69 10.85 15.54
CA LEU A 326 2.54 10.45 16.96
C LEU A 326 2.33 8.93 17.09
N ALA A 327 1.33 8.43 16.36
CA ALA A 327 1.00 7.02 16.32
C ALA A 327 0.46 6.66 14.94
N PHE A 328 0.76 5.45 14.49
CA PHE A 328 0.28 4.93 13.22
C PHE A 328 -0.85 3.91 13.46
N PRO A 329 -2.11 4.27 13.12
CA PRO A 329 -3.21 3.34 13.15
C PRO A 329 -3.13 2.35 11.98
N TYR A 330 -3.55 1.11 12.22
CA TYR A 330 -3.73 0.11 11.16
C TYR A 330 -4.78 -0.92 11.59
N TYR A 331 -5.55 -1.42 10.63
CA TYR A 331 -6.53 -2.47 10.86
C TYR A 331 -5.93 -3.86 10.66
N VAL A 332 -6.45 -4.81 11.43
CA VAL A 332 -6.21 -6.25 11.24
C VAL A 332 -7.55 -6.97 11.32
N ALA A 333 -7.76 -7.99 10.47
CA ALA A 333 -8.86 -8.92 10.63
C ALA A 333 -8.43 -10.37 10.39
N ASN A 334 -8.94 -11.27 11.23
CA ASN A 334 -8.87 -12.72 11.07
C ASN A 334 -10.12 -13.35 11.74
N PRO A 335 -10.37 -14.67 11.60
CA PRO A 335 -11.58 -15.30 12.12
C PRO A 335 -11.76 -15.19 13.64
N ILE A 336 -10.68 -14.99 14.40
CA ILE A 336 -10.71 -14.87 15.86
C ILE A 336 -10.99 -13.42 16.27
N LEU A 337 -10.28 -12.47 15.66
CA LEU A 337 -10.32 -11.06 16.06
C LEU A 337 -11.52 -10.32 15.47
N GLY A 338 -11.96 -10.72 14.27
CA GLY A 338 -12.72 -9.83 13.39
C GLY A 338 -11.94 -8.55 13.05
N PRO A 339 -12.56 -7.58 12.35
CA PRO A 339 -11.93 -6.29 12.09
C PRO A 339 -11.62 -5.52 13.37
N LYS A 340 -10.34 -5.24 13.62
CA LYS A 340 -9.88 -4.51 14.81
C LYS A 340 -8.81 -3.48 14.47
N LEU A 341 -8.96 -2.28 15.03
CA LEU A 341 -8.00 -1.19 14.91
C LEU A 341 -6.87 -1.38 15.93
N HIS A 342 -5.64 -1.26 15.46
CA HIS A 342 -4.40 -1.31 16.24
C HIS A 342 -3.62 0.00 16.06
N PHE A 343 -2.70 0.27 16.99
CA PHE A 343 -1.83 1.44 16.96
C PHE A 343 -0.40 1.02 17.28
N VAL A 344 0.57 1.66 16.61
CA VAL A 344 1.98 1.63 17.04
C VAL A 344 2.46 3.05 17.29
N GLN A 345 3.23 3.25 18.36
CA GLN A 345 3.89 4.52 18.64
C GLN A 345 5.09 4.67 17.70
N CYS A 346 5.27 5.86 17.12
CA CYS A 346 6.32 6.08 16.14
C CYS A 346 7.59 6.63 16.77
N SER A 347 8.72 6.41 16.10
CA SER A 347 9.98 7.06 16.47
C SER A 347 10.02 8.53 16.06
N ASN A 348 10.83 9.31 16.77
CA ASN A 348 11.22 10.68 16.42
C ASN A 348 10.04 11.63 16.15
N TYR A 349 8.98 11.54 16.93
CA TYR A 349 7.95 12.58 16.96
C TYR A 349 8.46 13.76 17.82
N SER A 350 9.05 14.76 17.18
CA SER A 350 9.18 16.07 17.78
C SER A 350 7.83 16.78 17.61
N GLN A 351 7.14 17.12 18.71
CA GLN A 351 6.09 18.14 18.66
C GLN A 351 6.73 19.43 18.16
N TYR A 352 6.69 19.68 16.86
CA TYR A 352 6.85 21.04 16.35
C TYR A 352 5.51 21.75 16.60
N ASP A 353 5.32 22.18 17.85
CA ASP A 353 4.39 23.25 18.18
C ASP A 353 4.85 24.50 17.42
N GLY A 354 4.16 24.87 16.34
CA GLY A 354 4.62 25.98 15.53
C GLY A 354 3.87 26.25 14.23
N PHE A 355 2.55 26.08 14.21
CA PHE A 355 1.70 26.94 13.37
C PHE A 355 0.53 27.39 14.25
N ASP A 356 0.69 28.62 14.74
CA ASP A 356 -0.34 29.42 15.38
C ASP A 356 -1.60 29.40 14.50
N GLU A 357 -2.68 28.81 15.01
CA GLU A 357 -4.03 28.99 14.49
C GLU A 357 -4.51 30.40 14.82
N THR A 358 -3.89 31.41 14.22
CA THR A 358 -4.47 32.76 14.11
C THR A 358 -4.16 33.38 12.75
N CYS A 359 -5.07 33.15 11.80
CA CYS A 359 -5.63 34.18 10.92
C CYS A 359 -6.89 33.67 10.23
#